data_AF-A0A7L0V7Z0-F1
#
_entry.id   AF-A0A7L0V7Z0-F1
#
_cell.length_a   1.000
_cell.length_b   1.000
_cell.length_c   1.000
_cell.angle_alpha   90.00
_cell.angle_beta   90.00
_cell.angle_gamma   90.00
#
_symmetry.space_group_name_H-M   'P 1'
#
loop_
_entity.id
_entity.type
_entity.pdbx_description
1 polymer ?
#
loop_
_entity_poly.entity_id
_entity_poly.type
_entity_poly.pdbx_seq_one_letter_code
_entity_poly.pdbx_strand_id
1 'polypeptide(L)'
;KSFCYRRLQYLSNKFQMHVLLNEMKELAAQKKVPHRDFYNIRKVDTHIHASSCMNQKHLLRFIKRAMKKHLDEIVHVEKGKEQTLKEVFETMNLTAYDLSVDTLDVHADRNTFHRFDKFNAKYNPIGESILREIFIKTDNRVSGKYFAHIIKEVMADLEESKYQNAELRLSIYGRSRDEWDKLARWAVSHRVHSNNVRWLVQVPRLFDIYRTKKQLANFQEMLENIFLPLYEATIHPAQHPELHLFLEHVDGFDSVDDESKPEHHIFNLDSPLPGNWVEEDNPPYSYYLYYMYANMTVLNHLRRKRGFHTFVLRPHCGEAGPIHHLVSGFM
;
A
#
# COMPACT_ATOMS: atom_id res chain seq x y z
N LYS A 1 17.31 34.25 6.71
CA LYS A 1 17.76 32.95 6.12
C LYS A 1 18.50 32.16 7.20
N SER A 2 17.98 30.98 7.61
CA SER A 2 18.49 30.18 8.73
C SER A 2 19.85 29.53 8.45
N PHE A 3 20.52 29.02 9.49
CA PHE A 3 21.77 28.25 9.37
C PHE A 3 21.60 27.02 8.48
N CYS A 4 20.50 26.28 8.63
CA CYS A 4 20.18 25.11 7.81
C CYS A 4 20.07 25.46 6.33
N TYR A 5 19.44 26.59 5.98
CA TYR A 5 19.35 27.02 4.58
C TYR A 5 20.74 27.30 3.99
N ARG A 6 21.62 28.01 4.73
CA ARG A 6 23.01 28.26 4.29
C ARG A 6 23.79 26.95 4.11
N ARG A 7 23.61 25.99 5.03
CA ARG A 7 24.22 24.66 4.96
C ARG A 7 23.76 23.91 3.72
N LEU A 8 22.47 23.89 3.42
CA LEU A 8 21.92 23.22 2.23
C LEU A 8 22.43 23.85 0.93
N GLN A 9 22.47 25.18 0.85
CA GLN A 9 23.06 25.87 -0.31
C GLN A 9 24.55 25.54 -0.48
N TYR A 10 25.31 25.54 0.62
CA TYR A 10 26.72 25.16 0.60
C TYR A 10 26.91 23.72 0.11
N LEU A 11 26.11 22.76 0.59
CA LEU A 11 26.17 21.37 0.16
C LEU A 11 25.82 21.21 -1.32
N SER A 12 24.78 21.90 -1.80
CA SER A 12 24.41 21.91 -3.22
C SER A 12 25.53 22.45 -4.10
N ASN A 13 26.11 23.60 -3.73
CA ASN A 13 27.21 24.22 -4.48
C ASN A 13 28.47 23.34 -4.46
N LYS A 14 28.77 22.71 -3.30
CA LYS A 14 29.87 21.76 -3.18
C LYS A 14 29.69 20.55 -4.11
N PHE A 15 28.47 20.02 -4.21
CA PHE A 15 28.17 18.92 -5.13
C PHE A 15 28.32 19.35 -6.60
N GLN A 16 27.82 20.52 -6.98
CA GLN A 16 28.01 21.06 -8.33
C GLN A 16 29.50 21.23 -8.68
N MET A 17 30.30 21.77 -7.75
CA MET A 17 31.74 21.89 -7.93
C MET A 17 32.42 20.51 -8.06
N HIS A 18 31.99 19.53 -7.29
CA HIS A 18 32.47 18.14 -7.40
C HIS A 18 32.19 17.58 -8.80
N VAL A 19 30.97 17.72 -9.32
CA VAL A 19 30.61 17.26 -10.67
C VAL A 19 31.52 17.91 -11.71
N LEU A 20 31.66 19.24 -11.69
CA LEU A 20 32.51 19.97 -12.66
C LEU A 20 33.97 19.51 -12.65
N LEU A 21 34.52 19.14 -11.49
CA LEU A 21 35.93 18.75 -11.36
C LEU A 21 36.17 17.25 -11.59
N ASN A 22 35.16 16.40 -11.35
CA ASN A 22 35.35 14.95 -11.26
C ASN A 22 34.48 14.11 -12.20
N GLU A 23 33.52 14.67 -12.93
CA GLU A 23 32.64 13.93 -13.84
C GLU A 23 33.41 13.03 -14.81
N MET A 24 34.46 13.55 -15.45
CA MET A 24 35.28 12.76 -16.40
C MET A 24 36.04 11.62 -15.71
N LYS A 25 36.43 11.79 -14.45
CA LYS A 25 37.08 10.74 -13.66
C LYS A 25 36.07 9.66 -13.24
N GLU A 26 34.87 10.06 -12.84
CA GLU A 26 33.77 9.14 -12.51
C GLU A 26 33.34 8.33 -13.74
N LEU A 27 33.20 8.97 -14.90
CA LEU A 27 32.89 8.30 -16.16
C LEU A 27 33.98 7.30 -16.55
N ALA A 28 35.26 7.66 -16.41
CA ALA A 28 36.37 6.75 -16.65
C ALA A 28 36.38 5.58 -15.66
N ALA A 29 36.03 5.82 -14.40
CA ALA A 29 35.91 4.77 -13.38
C ALA A 29 34.76 3.79 -13.69
N GLN A 30 33.60 4.29 -14.13
CA GLN A 30 32.48 3.45 -14.57
C GLN A 30 32.87 2.57 -15.75
N LYS A 31 33.56 3.14 -16.76
CA LYS A 31 34.03 2.38 -17.94
C LYS A 31 35.06 1.29 -17.60
N LYS A 32 35.77 1.39 -16.47
CA LYS A 32 36.71 0.37 -16.00
C LYS A 32 36.02 -0.86 -15.39
N VAL A 33 34.73 -0.78 -15.08
CA VAL A 33 33.96 -1.89 -14.53
C VAL A 33 33.13 -2.52 -15.66
N PRO A 34 33.67 -3.52 -16.38
CA PRO A 34 32.95 -4.16 -17.46
C PRO A 34 31.70 -4.87 -16.93
N HIS A 35 30.69 -5.00 -17.79
CA HIS A 35 29.42 -5.70 -17.50
C HIS A 35 28.54 -5.12 -16.37
N ARG A 36 28.89 -3.95 -15.83
CA ARG A 36 28.04 -3.19 -14.90
C ARG A 36 27.57 -1.91 -15.57
N ASP A 37 26.30 -1.92 -15.97
CA ASP A 37 25.61 -0.77 -16.52
C ASP A 37 24.28 -0.57 -15.78
N PHE A 38 23.48 0.39 -16.24
CA PHE A 38 22.18 0.66 -15.66
C PHE A 38 21.24 -0.55 -15.66
N TYR A 39 21.38 -1.50 -16.60
CA TYR A 39 20.52 -2.68 -16.70
C TYR A 39 20.94 -3.78 -15.72
N ASN A 40 22.23 -3.88 -15.42
CA ASN A 40 22.81 -4.93 -14.56
C ASN A 40 23.01 -4.53 -13.09
N ILE A 41 22.54 -3.35 -12.69
CA ILE A 41 22.52 -2.89 -11.31
C ILE A 41 21.17 -3.24 -10.68
N ARG A 42 21.22 -3.84 -9.48
CA ARG A 42 20.02 -4.13 -8.71
C ARG A 42 19.35 -2.84 -8.26
N LYS A 43 18.07 -2.72 -8.59
CA LYS A 43 17.20 -1.59 -8.29
C LYS A 43 15.99 -2.13 -7.54
N VAL A 44 15.50 -1.32 -6.60
CA VAL A 44 14.33 -1.65 -5.80
C VAL A 44 13.37 -0.48 -5.96
N ASP A 45 12.16 -0.77 -6.41
CA ASP A 45 11.05 0.17 -6.29
C ASP A 45 10.54 0.11 -4.85
N THR A 46 10.90 1.11 -4.06
CA THR A 46 10.56 1.17 -2.63
C THR A 46 9.17 1.73 -2.36
N HIS A 47 8.48 2.26 -3.39
CA HIS A 47 7.24 3.01 -3.21
C HIS A 47 6.20 2.74 -4.31
N ILE A 48 5.44 1.66 -4.12
CA ILE A 48 4.38 1.27 -5.06
C ILE A 48 3.22 0.57 -4.36
N HIS A 49 2.00 0.90 -4.77
CA HIS A 49 0.77 0.23 -4.30
C HIS A 49 0.53 -1.04 -5.13
N ALA A 50 0.19 -2.15 -4.48
CA ALA A 50 -0.06 -3.41 -5.18
C ALA A 50 -1.21 -3.30 -6.20
N SER A 51 -2.23 -2.50 -5.90
CA SER A 51 -3.35 -2.23 -6.81
C SER A 51 -2.95 -1.47 -8.09
N SER A 52 -1.80 -0.80 -8.10
CA SER A 52 -1.29 0.01 -9.21
C SER A 52 0.04 -0.48 -9.76
N CYS A 53 0.50 -1.67 -9.36
CA CYS A 53 1.79 -2.20 -9.82
C CYS A 53 1.78 -2.66 -11.28
N MET A 54 0.60 -2.85 -11.85
CA MET A 54 0.40 -3.33 -13.22
C MET A 54 0.26 -2.17 -14.21
N ASN A 55 0.78 -2.35 -15.41
CA ASN A 55 0.53 -1.43 -16.51
C ASN A 55 -0.96 -1.50 -16.93
N GLN A 56 -1.57 -0.38 -17.26
CA GLN A 56 -2.94 -0.27 -17.76
C GLN A 56 -3.22 -1.22 -18.94
N LYS A 57 -2.28 -1.33 -19.90
CA LYS A 57 -2.40 -2.25 -21.04
C LYS A 57 -2.44 -3.71 -20.59
N HIS A 58 -1.69 -4.04 -19.55
CA HIS A 58 -1.64 -5.38 -18.98
C HIS A 58 -2.95 -5.71 -18.26
N LEU A 59 -3.46 -4.80 -17.43
CA LEU A 59 -4.76 -4.92 -16.76
C LEU A 59 -5.90 -5.07 -17.78
N LEU A 60 -5.95 -4.22 -18.81
CA LEU A 60 -6.96 -4.31 -19.87
C LEU A 60 -6.93 -5.68 -20.56
N ARG A 61 -5.74 -6.14 -20.95
CA ARG A 61 -5.56 -7.47 -21.57
C ARG A 61 -5.99 -8.59 -20.62
N PHE A 62 -5.77 -8.44 -19.32
CA PHE A 62 -6.23 -9.38 -18.31
C PHE A 62 -7.75 -9.45 -18.24
N ILE A 63 -8.42 -8.29 -18.12
CA ILE A 63 -9.89 -8.20 -18.06
C ILE A 63 -10.50 -8.81 -19.34
N LYS A 64 -9.99 -8.46 -20.52
CA LYS A 64 -10.45 -9.05 -21.80
C LYS A 64 -10.24 -10.56 -21.88
N ARG A 65 -9.16 -11.10 -21.28
CA ARG A 65 -8.93 -12.55 -21.21
C ARG A 65 -9.92 -13.21 -20.25
N ALA A 66 -10.17 -12.61 -19.08
CA ALA A 66 -11.12 -13.11 -18.09
C ALA A 66 -12.54 -13.14 -18.67
N MET A 67 -12.97 -12.08 -19.34
CA MET A 67 -14.26 -12.01 -20.05
C MET A 67 -14.42 -13.05 -21.17
N LYS A 68 -13.35 -13.64 -21.69
CA LYS A 68 -13.46 -14.70 -22.72
C LYS A 68 -13.50 -16.10 -22.12
N LYS A 69 -12.93 -16.29 -20.92
CA LYS A 69 -12.74 -17.61 -20.30
C LYS A 69 -13.66 -17.89 -19.12
N HIS A 70 -14.12 -16.86 -18.42
CA HIS A 70 -14.79 -16.97 -17.12
C HIS A 70 -16.09 -16.14 -17.09
N LEU A 71 -16.90 -16.21 -18.16
CA LEU A 71 -18.15 -15.45 -18.28
C LEU A 71 -19.19 -15.85 -17.23
N ASP A 72 -19.29 -17.15 -16.96
CA ASP A 72 -20.31 -17.73 -16.08
C ASP A 72 -19.87 -17.78 -14.60
N GLU A 73 -18.67 -17.28 -14.28
CA GLU A 73 -18.20 -17.23 -12.90
C GLU A 73 -18.98 -16.16 -12.13
N ILE A 74 -19.48 -16.53 -10.94
CA ILE A 74 -20.21 -15.62 -10.05
C ILE A 74 -19.18 -14.72 -9.36
N VAL A 75 -19.23 -13.42 -9.64
CA VAL A 75 -18.20 -12.46 -9.23
C VAL A 75 -18.70 -11.36 -8.30
N HIS A 76 -20.01 -11.09 -8.31
CA HIS A 76 -20.59 -10.02 -7.51
C HIS A 76 -21.95 -10.46 -6.96
N VAL A 77 -22.35 -9.90 -5.83
CA VAL A 77 -23.67 -10.13 -5.22
C VAL A 77 -24.28 -8.78 -4.92
N GLU A 78 -25.35 -8.43 -5.64
CA GLU A 78 -26.07 -7.19 -5.44
C GLU A 78 -27.47 -7.51 -4.89
N LYS A 79 -27.82 -6.96 -3.72
CA LYS A 79 -29.15 -7.15 -3.07
C LYS A 79 -29.58 -8.62 -2.93
N GLY A 80 -28.63 -9.52 -2.71
CA GLY A 80 -28.86 -10.96 -2.57
C GLY A 80 -28.99 -11.74 -3.88
N LYS A 81 -28.88 -11.07 -5.04
CA LYS A 81 -28.79 -11.74 -6.34
C LYS A 81 -27.32 -11.92 -6.72
N GLU A 82 -26.93 -13.16 -6.97
CA GLU A 82 -25.63 -13.49 -7.52
C GLU A 82 -25.58 -13.08 -8.99
N GLN A 83 -24.54 -12.31 -9.35
CA GLN A 83 -24.29 -11.86 -10.73
C GLN A 83 -23.04 -12.54 -11.27
N THR A 84 -23.17 -13.08 -12.48
CA THR A 84 -22.03 -13.60 -13.24
C THR A 84 -21.19 -12.47 -13.81
N LEU A 85 -19.94 -12.75 -14.19
CA LEU A 85 -19.09 -11.76 -14.84
C LEU A 85 -19.76 -11.19 -16.09
N LYS A 86 -20.45 -12.05 -16.86
CA LYS A 86 -21.25 -11.63 -18.02
C LYS A 86 -22.34 -10.62 -17.62
N GLU A 87 -23.14 -10.92 -16.62
CA GLU A 87 -24.22 -10.04 -16.15
C GLU A 87 -23.70 -8.69 -15.63
N VAL A 88 -22.54 -8.67 -14.97
CA VAL A 88 -21.90 -7.42 -14.53
C VAL A 88 -21.55 -6.53 -15.73
N PHE A 89 -20.93 -7.10 -16.77
CA PHE A 89 -20.59 -6.33 -17.98
C PHE A 89 -21.82 -5.91 -18.79
N GLU A 90 -22.86 -6.73 -18.84
CA GLU A 90 -24.14 -6.38 -19.46
C GLU A 90 -24.84 -5.23 -18.71
N THR A 91 -24.82 -5.24 -17.37
CA THR A 91 -25.39 -4.17 -16.53
C THR A 91 -24.66 -2.85 -16.73
N MET A 92 -23.34 -2.91 -16.92
CA MET A 92 -22.50 -1.75 -17.23
C MET A 92 -22.63 -1.28 -18.68
N ASN A 93 -23.35 -2.01 -19.54
CA ASN A 93 -23.45 -1.78 -20.98
C ASN A 93 -22.07 -1.68 -21.66
N LEU A 94 -21.11 -2.49 -21.20
CA LEU A 94 -19.73 -2.51 -21.70
C LEU A 94 -19.43 -3.84 -22.38
N THR A 95 -19.03 -3.80 -23.66
CA THR A 95 -18.54 -5.00 -24.34
C THR A 95 -17.02 -5.13 -24.23
N ALA A 96 -16.50 -6.34 -24.46
CA ALA A 96 -15.06 -6.59 -24.54
C ALA A 96 -14.36 -5.78 -25.67
N TYR A 97 -15.11 -5.35 -26.67
CA TYR A 97 -14.60 -4.51 -27.75
C TYR A 97 -14.48 -3.05 -27.30
N ASP A 98 -15.49 -2.55 -26.57
CA ASP A 98 -15.57 -1.16 -26.10
C ASP A 98 -14.61 -0.86 -24.95
N LEU A 99 -14.18 -1.89 -24.21
CA LEU A 99 -13.13 -1.75 -23.19
C LEU A 99 -11.81 -1.28 -23.82
N SER A 100 -11.39 -0.10 -23.39
CA SER A 100 -10.18 0.62 -23.79
C SER A 100 -9.39 1.06 -22.56
N VAL A 101 -8.18 1.56 -22.78
CA VAL A 101 -7.38 2.12 -21.68
C VAL A 101 -8.04 3.37 -21.10
N ASP A 102 -8.66 4.17 -21.96
CA ASP A 102 -9.34 5.42 -21.55
C ASP A 102 -10.66 5.17 -20.81
N THR A 103 -11.38 4.10 -21.15
CA THR A 103 -12.60 3.71 -20.41
C THR A 103 -12.29 3.11 -19.04
N LEU A 104 -11.07 2.62 -18.80
CA LEU A 104 -10.62 2.12 -17.50
C LEU A 104 -10.15 3.23 -16.53
N ASP A 105 -10.13 4.50 -16.95
CA ASP A 105 -9.77 5.70 -16.14
C ASP A 105 -8.58 5.54 -15.16
N VAL A 106 -7.60 4.69 -15.53
CA VAL A 106 -6.43 4.33 -14.71
C VAL A 106 -5.24 5.28 -14.94
N HIS A 107 -5.47 6.44 -15.55
CA HIS A 107 -4.44 7.40 -15.95
C HIS A 107 -3.74 8.06 -14.76
N ALA A 108 -2.41 8.00 -14.69
CA ALA A 108 -1.64 8.90 -13.84
C ALA A 108 -1.52 10.26 -14.55
N ASP A 109 -2.26 11.28 -14.09
CA ASP A 109 -2.23 12.64 -14.67
C ASP A 109 -1.20 13.51 -13.92
N ARG A 110 -0.64 14.55 -14.54
CA ARG A 110 0.24 15.52 -13.84
C ARG A 110 -0.49 16.26 -12.72
N ASN A 111 -1.82 16.34 -12.78
CA ASN A 111 -2.67 16.91 -11.72
C ASN A 111 -2.97 15.94 -10.56
N THR A 112 -2.34 14.74 -10.53
CA THR A 112 -2.51 13.75 -9.45
C THR A 112 -1.51 13.95 -8.31
N PHE A 113 -0.47 14.76 -8.53
CA PHE A 113 0.36 15.29 -7.44
C PHE A 113 -0.45 16.37 -6.70
N HIS A 114 -0.55 16.25 -5.36
CA HIS A 114 -1.26 17.15 -4.43
C HIS A 114 -2.79 17.01 -4.34
N ARG A 115 -3.40 15.94 -4.86
CA ARG A 115 -4.87 15.71 -4.83
C ARG A 115 -5.20 14.23 -4.58
N PHE A 116 -5.11 13.79 -3.32
CA PHE A 116 -5.35 12.39 -2.94
C PHE A 116 -6.87 12.02 -2.98
N ASP A 117 -7.77 13.00 -2.96
CA ASP A 117 -9.18 12.86 -3.33
C ASP A 117 -9.36 12.27 -4.74
N LYS A 118 -8.60 12.77 -5.72
CA LYS A 118 -8.52 12.21 -7.09
C LYS A 118 -7.75 10.90 -7.15
N PHE A 119 -6.83 10.64 -6.22
CA PHE A 119 -6.17 9.35 -6.08
C PHE A 119 -7.20 8.27 -5.71
N ASN A 120 -8.00 8.47 -4.66
CA ASN A 120 -9.09 7.56 -4.27
C ASN A 120 -10.15 7.35 -5.36
N ALA A 121 -10.48 8.40 -6.13
CA ALA A 121 -11.37 8.33 -7.28
C ALA A 121 -10.75 7.62 -8.50
N LYS A 122 -9.43 7.74 -8.75
CA LYS A 122 -8.69 7.03 -9.81
C LYS A 122 -8.40 5.56 -9.52
N TYR A 123 -8.44 5.13 -8.26
CA TYR A 123 -8.51 3.71 -7.93
C TYR A 123 -9.89 3.10 -8.20
N ASN A 124 -10.85 3.87 -8.71
CA ASN A 124 -12.17 3.40 -9.09
C ASN A 124 -12.18 3.24 -10.63
N PRO A 125 -11.84 2.07 -11.20
CA PRO A 125 -11.46 1.96 -12.60
C PRO A 125 -12.53 2.33 -13.62
N ILE A 126 -13.76 2.71 -13.26
CA ILE A 126 -14.80 3.24 -14.17
C ILE A 126 -15.70 4.28 -13.45
N GLY A 127 -15.31 4.81 -12.28
CA GLY A 127 -16.29 5.42 -11.38
C GLY A 127 -17.32 4.42 -10.80
N GLU A 128 -17.29 3.18 -11.28
CA GLU A 128 -18.08 2.03 -10.84
C GLU A 128 -17.25 1.12 -9.93
N SER A 129 -17.64 1.06 -8.67
CA SER A 129 -16.94 0.32 -7.60
C SER A 129 -16.79 -1.18 -7.85
N ILE A 130 -17.60 -1.75 -8.76
CA ILE A 130 -17.77 -3.18 -8.97
C ILE A 130 -16.53 -3.80 -9.65
N LEU A 131 -16.00 -3.22 -10.73
CA LEU A 131 -14.81 -3.80 -11.41
C LEU A 131 -13.56 -3.74 -10.53
N ARG A 132 -13.41 -2.68 -9.73
CA ARG A 132 -12.36 -2.59 -8.72
C ARG A 132 -12.44 -3.73 -7.73
N GLU A 133 -13.65 -3.98 -7.22
CA GLU A 133 -13.91 -5.02 -6.25
C GLU A 133 -13.58 -6.41 -6.83
N ILE A 134 -13.94 -6.67 -8.08
CA ILE A 134 -13.71 -7.96 -8.73
C ILE A 134 -12.22 -8.19 -9.04
N PHE A 135 -11.53 -7.21 -9.64
CA PHE A 135 -10.19 -7.43 -10.22
C PHE A 135 -9.03 -6.94 -9.34
N ILE A 136 -9.24 -5.98 -8.44
CA ILE A 136 -8.16 -5.25 -7.75
C ILE A 136 -8.27 -5.32 -6.22
N LYS A 137 -9.29 -6.01 -5.66
CA LYS A 137 -9.37 -6.31 -4.23
C LYS A 137 -8.97 -7.73 -3.88
N THR A 138 -8.40 -7.88 -2.68
CA THR A 138 -8.04 -9.16 -2.06
C THR A 138 -9.25 -9.87 -1.45
N ASP A 139 -10.18 -9.11 -0.86
CA ASP A 139 -11.43 -9.61 -0.26
C ASP A 139 -12.62 -9.27 -1.16
N ASN A 140 -13.17 -10.29 -1.83
CA ASN A 140 -14.35 -10.22 -2.69
C ASN A 140 -15.01 -11.61 -2.81
N ARG A 141 -16.11 -11.73 -3.57
CA ARG A 141 -16.86 -12.99 -3.73
C ARG A 141 -16.02 -14.16 -4.25
N VAL A 142 -15.04 -13.89 -5.12
CA VAL A 142 -14.09 -14.87 -5.68
C VAL A 142 -12.80 -14.96 -4.87
N SER A 143 -12.80 -14.48 -3.62
CA SER A 143 -11.67 -14.51 -2.69
C SER A 143 -10.37 -13.93 -3.27
N GLY A 144 -10.48 -12.86 -4.07
CA GLY A 144 -9.34 -12.15 -4.65
C GLY A 144 -8.56 -12.92 -5.71
N LYS A 145 -9.15 -14.00 -6.28
CA LYS A 145 -8.54 -14.86 -7.32
C LYS A 145 -7.95 -14.07 -8.49
N TYR A 146 -8.70 -13.11 -9.04
CA TYR A 146 -8.23 -12.30 -10.16
C TYR A 146 -7.06 -11.41 -9.79
N PHE A 147 -7.15 -10.71 -8.66
CA PHE A 147 -6.08 -9.85 -8.19
C PHE A 147 -4.80 -10.63 -7.94
N ALA A 148 -4.89 -11.80 -7.27
CA ALA A 148 -3.76 -12.68 -7.06
C ALA A 148 -3.11 -13.13 -8.39
N HIS A 149 -3.93 -13.48 -9.40
CA HIS A 149 -3.39 -13.90 -10.70
C HIS A 149 -2.68 -12.75 -11.43
N ILE A 150 -3.20 -11.51 -11.36
CA ILE A 150 -2.52 -10.35 -11.92
C ILE A 150 -1.19 -10.10 -11.22
N ILE A 151 -1.17 -10.11 -9.89
CA ILE A 151 0.07 -9.92 -9.11
C ILE A 151 1.10 -11.01 -9.45
N LYS A 152 0.68 -12.26 -9.67
CA LYS A 152 1.59 -13.33 -10.09
C LYS A 152 2.15 -13.12 -11.49
N GLU A 153 1.38 -12.59 -12.43
CA GLU A 153 1.91 -12.17 -13.74
C GLU A 153 2.97 -11.05 -13.57
N VAL A 154 2.72 -10.06 -12.70
CA VAL A 154 3.70 -9.00 -12.38
C VAL A 154 4.96 -9.54 -11.70
N MET A 155 4.80 -10.46 -10.75
CA MET A 155 5.92 -11.12 -10.06
C MET A 155 6.78 -11.92 -11.03
N ALA A 156 6.17 -12.62 -11.98
CA ALA A 156 6.90 -13.36 -13.01
C ALA A 156 7.75 -12.43 -13.90
N ASP A 157 7.19 -11.29 -14.31
CA ASP A 157 7.93 -10.27 -15.08
C ASP A 157 9.11 -9.69 -14.27
N LEU A 158 8.94 -9.51 -12.96
CA LEU A 158 10.01 -9.05 -12.05
C LEU A 158 11.09 -10.12 -11.82
N GLU A 159 10.72 -11.40 -11.77
CA GLU A 159 11.67 -12.52 -11.63
C GLU A 159 12.48 -12.74 -12.91
N GLU A 160 11.87 -12.59 -14.08
CA GLU A 160 12.57 -12.57 -15.37
C GLU A 160 13.56 -11.38 -15.41
N SER A 161 13.15 -10.24 -14.87
CA SER A 161 13.97 -9.04 -14.71
C SER A 161 14.89 -9.14 -13.47
N LYS A 162 15.90 -10.02 -13.49
CA LYS A 162 16.84 -10.35 -12.39
C LYS A 162 17.30 -9.19 -11.48
N TYR A 163 17.41 -7.98 -12.00
CA TYR A 163 17.91 -6.80 -11.28
C TYR A 163 16.82 -5.87 -10.74
N GLN A 164 15.55 -6.17 -10.97
CA GLN A 164 14.43 -5.36 -10.49
C GLN A 164 13.78 -6.06 -9.30
N ASN A 165 13.48 -5.28 -8.26
CA ASN A 165 12.79 -5.72 -7.06
C ASN A 165 11.74 -4.66 -6.72
N ALA A 166 10.73 -5.03 -5.95
CA ALA A 166 9.66 -4.13 -5.57
C ALA A 166 9.20 -4.36 -4.13
N GLU A 167 8.87 -3.27 -3.45
CA GLU A 167 8.19 -3.24 -2.16
C GLU A 167 6.73 -2.81 -2.37
N LEU A 168 5.87 -3.81 -2.58
CA LEU A 168 4.45 -3.58 -2.88
C LEU A 168 3.66 -3.31 -1.59
N ARG A 169 2.71 -2.37 -1.63
CA ARG A 169 1.83 -2.05 -0.49
C ARG A 169 0.46 -2.73 -0.59
N LEU A 170 0.06 -3.41 0.48
CA LEU A 170 -1.27 -3.99 0.68
C LEU A 170 -2.00 -3.30 1.82
N SER A 171 -3.28 -3.00 1.65
CA SER A 171 -4.07 -2.30 2.67
C SER A 171 -4.59 -3.23 3.75
N ILE A 172 -4.43 -2.80 5.01
CA ILE A 172 -5.27 -3.19 6.13
C ILE A 172 -5.91 -1.93 6.70
N TYR A 173 -7.23 -1.96 6.86
CA TYR A 173 -8.02 -0.80 7.27
C TYR A 173 -8.26 -0.76 8.78
N GLY A 174 -8.12 -1.88 9.47
CA GLY A 174 -8.32 -1.95 10.93
C GLY A 174 -9.79 -1.85 11.33
N ARG A 175 -10.73 -2.21 10.45
CA ARG A 175 -12.16 -2.20 10.77
C ARG A 175 -12.61 -3.43 11.54
N SER A 176 -11.87 -4.53 11.40
CA SER A 176 -12.15 -5.80 12.05
C SER A 176 -10.86 -6.61 12.20
N ARG A 177 -10.82 -7.47 13.22
CA ARG A 177 -9.67 -8.33 13.54
C ARG A 177 -9.40 -9.39 12.46
N ASP A 178 -10.45 -9.81 11.75
CA ASP A 178 -10.37 -10.83 10.70
C ASP A 178 -9.70 -10.36 9.40
N GLU A 179 -9.42 -9.05 9.25
CA GLU A 179 -8.76 -8.51 8.06
C GLU A 179 -7.38 -9.15 7.82
N TRP A 180 -6.61 -9.37 8.88
CA TRP A 180 -5.29 -10.03 8.80
C TRP A 180 -5.40 -11.48 8.34
N ASP A 181 -6.31 -12.26 8.94
CA ASP A 181 -6.50 -13.66 8.58
C ASP A 181 -7.00 -13.80 7.14
N LYS A 182 -7.92 -12.92 6.70
CA LYS A 182 -8.37 -12.87 5.30
C LYS A 182 -7.23 -12.56 4.34
N LEU A 183 -6.42 -11.56 4.65
CA LEU A 183 -5.30 -11.16 3.79
C LEU A 183 -4.23 -12.25 3.73
N ALA A 184 -3.89 -12.85 4.87
CA ALA A 184 -2.95 -13.96 4.95
C ALA A 184 -3.44 -15.18 4.17
N ARG A 185 -4.71 -15.55 4.34
CA ARG A 185 -5.34 -16.64 3.57
C ARG A 185 -5.29 -16.37 2.08
N TRP A 186 -5.59 -15.14 1.65
CA TRP A 186 -5.48 -14.75 0.25
C TRP A 186 -4.05 -14.96 -0.29
N ALA A 187 -3.04 -14.48 0.43
CA ALA A 187 -1.64 -14.58 0.02
C ALA A 187 -1.15 -16.05 -0.04
N VAL A 188 -1.48 -16.85 0.98
CA VAL A 188 -1.03 -18.25 1.10
C VAL A 188 -1.78 -19.17 0.12
N SER A 189 -3.11 -19.08 0.06
CA SER A 189 -3.92 -19.94 -0.82
C SER A 189 -3.58 -19.74 -2.30
N HIS A 190 -3.37 -18.50 -2.72
CA HIS A 190 -2.99 -18.18 -4.11
C HIS A 190 -1.47 -18.22 -4.34
N ARG A 191 -0.67 -18.47 -3.30
CA ARG A 191 0.81 -18.49 -3.34
C ARG A 191 1.41 -17.21 -3.94
N VAL A 192 0.96 -16.06 -3.46
CA VAL A 192 1.39 -14.73 -3.94
C VAL A 192 2.68 -14.31 -3.24
N HIS A 193 3.79 -14.94 -3.62
CA HIS A 193 5.12 -14.66 -3.07
C HIS A 193 6.16 -14.72 -4.18
N SER A 194 7.24 -13.95 -4.01
CA SER A 194 8.39 -13.90 -4.92
C SER A 194 9.64 -13.50 -4.13
N ASN A 195 10.81 -13.93 -4.57
CA ASN A 195 12.08 -13.49 -3.98
C ASN A 195 12.41 -12.02 -4.27
N ASN A 196 11.82 -11.47 -5.34
CA ASN A 196 12.04 -10.10 -5.81
C ASN A 196 11.02 -9.10 -5.24
N VAL A 197 10.00 -9.59 -4.50
CA VAL A 197 8.92 -8.77 -3.98
C VAL A 197 8.78 -8.92 -2.47
N ARG A 198 8.71 -7.79 -1.77
CA ARG A 198 8.37 -7.70 -0.35
C ARG A 198 7.12 -6.88 -0.15
N TRP A 199 6.42 -7.14 0.96
CA TRP A 199 5.16 -6.48 1.27
C TRP A 199 5.35 -5.42 2.35
N LEU A 200 4.78 -4.23 2.13
CA LEU A 200 4.48 -3.28 3.19
C LEU A 200 2.98 -3.27 3.44
N VAL A 201 2.57 -3.22 4.70
CA VAL A 201 1.16 -3.08 5.05
C VAL A 201 0.84 -1.61 5.22
N GLN A 202 0.02 -1.08 4.32
CA GLN A 202 -0.46 0.28 4.41
C GLN A 202 -1.74 0.33 5.24
N VAL A 203 -1.80 1.28 6.18
CA VAL A 203 -2.92 1.55 7.06
C VAL A 203 -3.50 2.92 6.71
N PRO A 204 -4.66 2.96 6.04
CA PRO A 204 -5.33 4.22 5.72
C PRO A 204 -5.85 4.93 6.98
N ARG A 205 -5.59 6.24 7.12
CA ARG A 205 -6.04 7.08 8.25
C ARG A 205 -7.48 7.55 8.07
N LEU A 206 -8.42 6.60 8.02
CA LEU A 206 -9.83 6.84 7.70
C LEU A 206 -10.77 6.57 8.89
N PHE A 207 -10.28 6.80 10.12
CA PHE A 207 -11.05 6.53 11.34
C PHE A 207 -12.37 7.31 11.39
N ASP A 208 -12.37 8.58 11.00
CA ASP A 208 -13.55 9.43 10.86
C ASP A 208 -14.68 8.77 10.06
N ILE A 209 -14.34 8.16 8.92
CA ILE A 209 -15.30 7.46 8.06
C ILE A 209 -15.89 6.23 8.77
N TYR A 210 -15.05 5.46 9.45
CA TYR A 210 -15.49 4.26 10.18
C TYR A 210 -16.31 4.62 11.40
N ARG A 211 -15.99 5.72 12.06
CA ARG A 211 -16.71 6.26 13.20
C ARG A 211 -18.09 6.76 12.81
N THR A 212 -18.18 7.54 11.72
CA THR A 212 -19.44 8.03 11.15
C THR A 212 -20.37 6.88 10.76
N LYS A 213 -19.80 5.80 10.21
CA LYS A 213 -20.53 4.56 9.87
C LYS A 213 -20.83 3.66 11.07
N LYS A 214 -20.44 4.06 12.29
CA LYS A 214 -20.57 3.29 13.54
C LYS A 214 -19.96 1.90 13.46
N GLN A 215 -18.90 1.74 12.66
CA GLN A 215 -18.13 0.51 12.54
C GLN A 215 -17.12 0.35 13.68
N LEU A 216 -16.65 1.47 14.24
CA LEU A 216 -15.69 1.49 15.35
C LEU A 216 -16.22 2.39 16.48
N ALA A 217 -16.02 1.93 17.72
CA ALA A 217 -16.42 2.62 18.94
C ALA A 217 -15.45 3.74 19.34
N ASN A 218 -14.15 3.51 19.17
CA ASN A 218 -13.07 4.44 19.50
C ASN A 218 -11.81 4.11 18.71
N PHE A 219 -10.78 4.95 18.82
CA PHE A 219 -9.52 4.73 18.11
C PHE A 219 -8.76 3.47 18.61
N GLN A 220 -8.92 3.11 19.88
CA GLN A 220 -8.35 1.89 20.45
C GLN A 220 -8.80 0.63 19.69
N GLU A 221 -10.07 0.54 19.31
CA GLU A 221 -10.57 -0.61 18.55
C GLU A 221 -9.87 -0.75 17.19
N MET A 222 -9.58 0.37 16.51
CA MET A 222 -8.79 0.35 15.27
C MET A 222 -7.39 -0.21 15.50
N LEU A 223 -6.71 0.24 16.56
CA LEU A 223 -5.38 -0.24 16.92
C LEU A 223 -5.38 -1.72 17.30
N GLU A 224 -6.41 -2.17 18.04
CA GLU A 224 -6.58 -3.58 18.38
C GLU A 224 -6.77 -4.44 17.14
N ASN A 225 -7.61 -4.00 16.20
CA ASN A 225 -7.83 -4.70 14.94
C ASN A 225 -6.54 -4.83 14.10
N ILE A 226 -5.63 -3.86 14.21
CA ILE A 226 -4.35 -3.88 13.49
C ILE A 226 -3.29 -4.72 14.23
N PHE A 227 -3.11 -4.53 15.53
CA PHE A 227 -1.97 -5.08 16.25
C PHE A 227 -2.27 -6.38 17.01
N LEU A 228 -3.49 -6.57 17.53
CA LEU A 228 -3.80 -7.74 18.34
C LEU A 228 -3.64 -9.06 17.56
N PRO A 229 -4.13 -9.20 16.30
CA PRO A 229 -3.88 -10.41 15.51
C PRO A 229 -2.39 -10.71 15.30
N LEU A 230 -1.56 -9.67 15.23
CA LEU A 230 -0.11 -9.83 15.10
C LEU A 230 0.55 -10.30 16.39
N TYR A 231 0.07 -9.82 17.55
CA TYR A 231 0.49 -10.34 18.84
C TYR A 231 0.09 -11.81 18.99
N GLU A 232 -1.16 -12.16 18.69
CA GLU A 232 -1.68 -13.52 18.76
C GLU A 232 -0.88 -14.46 17.84
N ALA A 233 -0.66 -14.10 16.58
CA ALA A 233 0.19 -14.88 15.66
C ALA A 233 1.66 -14.94 16.09
N THR A 234 2.15 -13.92 16.81
CA THR A 234 3.50 -13.93 17.37
C THR A 234 3.60 -14.79 18.62
N ILE A 235 2.56 -14.91 19.45
CA ILE A 235 2.55 -15.71 20.69
C ILE A 235 2.19 -17.19 20.38
N HIS A 236 1.23 -17.41 19.50
CA HIS A 236 0.75 -18.73 19.10
C HIS A 236 0.78 -18.91 17.57
N PRO A 237 1.98 -19.06 16.96
CA PRO A 237 2.10 -19.23 15.50
C PRO A 237 1.30 -20.43 14.95
N ALA A 238 1.17 -21.50 15.73
CA ALA A 238 0.43 -22.69 15.31
C ALA A 238 -1.10 -22.47 15.21
N GLN A 239 -1.64 -21.48 15.91
CA GLN A 239 -3.06 -21.11 15.82
C GLN A 239 -3.34 -20.23 14.59
N HIS A 240 -2.33 -19.49 14.10
CA HIS A 240 -2.42 -18.63 12.92
C HIS A 240 -1.33 -18.96 11.89
N PRO A 241 -1.30 -20.18 11.32
CA PRO A 241 -0.21 -20.62 10.46
C PRO A 241 -0.10 -19.81 9.16
N GLU A 242 -1.23 -19.49 8.54
CA GLU A 242 -1.26 -18.69 7.30
C GLU A 242 -0.73 -17.26 7.54
N LEU A 243 -1.15 -16.64 8.65
CA LEU A 243 -0.69 -15.31 9.04
C LEU A 243 0.79 -15.32 9.39
N HIS A 244 1.26 -16.33 10.12
CA HIS A 244 2.68 -16.46 10.45
C HIS A 244 3.55 -16.51 9.18
N LEU A 245 3.18 -17.34 8.21
CA LEU A 245 3.88 -17.44 6.91
C LEU A 245 3.84 -16.15 6.10
N PHE A 246 2.68 -15.47 6.09
CA PHE A 246 2.55 -14.19 5.41
C PHE A 246 3.47 -13.13 6.02
N LEU A 247 3.56 -13.07 7.35
CA LEU A 247 4.39 -12.09 8.06
C LEU A 247 5.90 -12.28 7.87
N GLU A 248 6.37 -13.44 7.37
CA GLU A 248 7.78 -13.61 6.95
C GLU A 248 8.12 -12.83 5.68
N HIS A 249 7.10 -12.42 4.91
CA HIS A 249 7.22 -11.67 3.67
C HIS A 249 6.85 -10.18 3.83
N VAL A 250 6.44 -9.78 5.03
CA VAL A 250 6.08 -8.40 5.36
C VAL A 250 7.26 -7.70 6.02
N ASP A 251 7.70 -6.60 5.41
CA ASP A 251 8.85 -5.82 5.84
C ASP A 251 8.48 -4.68 6.80
N GLY A 252 7.25 -4.18 6.72
CA GLY A 252 6.91 -2.95 7.44
C GLY A 252 5.49 -2.48 7.33
N PHE A 253 5.26 -1.36 8.00
CA PHE A 253 4.01 -0.62 8.02
C PHE A 253 4.17 0.73 7.35
N ASP A 254 3.11 1.17 6.71
CA ASP A 254 2.99 2.47 6.08
C ASP A 254 1.67 3.10 6.51
N SER A 255 1.66 4.37 6.88
CA SER A 255 0.43 5.09 7.27
C SER A 255 0.09 6.09 6.16
N VAL A 256 -1.11 5.98 5.59
CA VAL A 256 -1.49 6.70 4.35
C VAL A 256 -2.81 7.44 4.50
N ASP A 257 -2.94 8.65 3.98
CA ASP A 257 -4.21 9.36 3.70
C ASP A 257 -3.86 10.65 2.95
N ASP A 258 -4.87 11.39 2.51
CA ASP A 258 -4.73 12.74 1.97
C ASP A 258 -4.13 13.70 2.99
N GLU A 259 -2.82 13.97 2.87
CA GLU A 259 -2.10 14.91 3.73
C GLU A 259 -2.59 16.36 3.58
N SER A 260 -3.33 16.70 2.51
CA SER A 260 -3.86 18.05 2.31
C SER A 260 -5.10 18.36 3.17
N LYS A 261 -5.73 17.34 3.77
CA LYS A 261 -6.87 17.54 4.65
C LYS A 261 -6.45 18.35 5.87
N PRO A 262 -7.24 19.38 6.26
CA PRO A 262 -6.93 20.16 7.44
C PRO A 262 -7.02 19.28 8.69
N GLU A 263 -6.03 19.37 9.56
CA GLU A 263 -6.05 18.75 10.88
C GLU A 263 -6.42 19.81 11.91
N HIS A 264 -7.53 19.59 12.63
CA HIS A 264 -8.03 20.55 13.62
C HIS A 264 -7.37 20.39 15.00
N HIS A 265 -6.83 19.20 15.29
CA HIS A 265 -6.23 18.85 16.57
C HIS A 265 -4.71 18.78 16.46
N ILE A 266 -4.00 19.33 17.45
CA ILE A 266 -2.55 19.16 17.60
C ILE A 266 -2.34 18.10 18.66
N PHE A 267 -1.59 17.05 18.32
CA PHE A 267 -1.22 16.03 19.30
C PHE A 267 -0.31 16.62 20.37
N ASN A 268 -0.76 16.57 21.62
CA ASN A 268 -0.10 17.14 22.79
C ASN A 268 -0.36 16.26 24.03
N LEU A 269 0.13 16.69 25.19
CA LEU A 269 -0.04 15.97 26.46
C LEU A 269 -1.50 15.87 26.91
N ASP A 270 -2.34 16.81 26.50
CA ASP A 270 -3.77 16.84 26.85
C ASP A 270 -4.63 16.00 25.89
N SER A 271 -4.02 15.45 24.84
CA SER A 271 -4.73 14.63 23.86
C SER A 271 -5.25 13.35 24.51
N PRO A 272 -6.52 12.95 24.25
CA PRO A 272 -7.10 11.81 24.90
C PRO A 272 -6.40 10.51 24.49
N LEU A 273 -6.38 9.53 25.39
CA LEU A 273 -5.91 8.18 25.09
C LEU A 273 -6.79 7.51 24.01
N PRO A 274 -6.30 6.51 23.27
CA PRO A 274 -7.03 5.89 22.17
C PRO A 274 -8.41 5.35 22.56
N GLY A 275 -8.55 4.84 23.78
CA GLY A 275 -9.82 4.32 24.31
C GLY A 275 -10.85 5.41 24.58
N ASN A 276 -10.39 6.64 24.81
CA ASN A 276 -11.21 7.82 25.09
C ASN A 276 -11.41 8.69 23.84
N TRP A 277 -10.71 8.41 22.73
CA TRP A 277 -10.96 9.07 21.45
C TRP A 277 -12.24 8.52 20.84
N VAL A 278 -13.37 9.12 21.21
CA VAL A 278 -14.73 8.74 20.77
C VAL A 278 -15.36 9.76 19.83
N GLU A 279 -14.69 10.88 19.60
CA GLU A 279 -15.12 11.97 18.72
C GLU A 279 -15.21 11.51 17.26
N GLU A 280 -16.03 12.19 16.47
CA GLU A 280 -16.20 11.91 15.04
C GLU A 280 -15.02 12.43 14.20
N ASP A 281 -14.26 13.39 14.75
CA ASP A 281 -13.09 13.96 14.10
C ASP A 281 -11.95 12.94 13.99
N ASN A 282 -11.26 12.98 12.84
CA ASN A 282 -10.10 12.13 12.60
C ASN A 282 -8.94 12.55 13.52
N PRO A 283 -8.25 11.61 14.21
CA PRO A 283 -7.04 11.93 14.95
C PRO A 283 -5.97 12.55 14.02
N PRO A 284 -5.11 13.45 14.54
CA PRO A 284 -4.07 14.07 13.71
C PRO A 284 -2.98 13.07 13.32
N TYR A 285 -2.24 13.35 12.24
CA TYR A 285 -1.15 12.51 11.73
C TYR A 285 -0.20 12.01 12.82
N SER A 286 0.26 12.91 13.68
CA SER A 286 1.21 12.61 14.74
C SER A 286 0.64 11.64 15.79
N TYR A 287 -0.67 11.68 16.02
CA TYR A 287 -1.37 10.74 16.90
C TYR A 287 -1.35 9.33 16.32
N TYR A 288 -1.75 9.19 15.04
CA TYR A 288 -1.67 7.91 14.33
C TYR A 288 -0.26 7.36 14.37
N LEU A 289 0.74 8.18 14.01
CA LEU A 289 2.11 7.73 13.89
C LEU A 289 2.69 7.30 15.24
N TYR A 290 2.42 8.05 16.32
CA TYR A 290 2.86 7.70 17.66
C TYR A 290 2.32 6.34 18.11
N TYR A 291 1.01 6.12 18.03
CA TYR A 291 0.42 4.86 18.49
C TYR A 291 0.76 3.68 17.58
N MET A 292 0.93 3.91 16.27
CA MET A 292 1.46 2.90 15.34
C MET A 292 2.90 2.52 15.73
N TYR A 293 3.76 3.51 15.96
CA TYR A 293 5.16 3.30 16.35
C TYR A 293 5.28 2.60 17.70
N ALA A 294 4.54 3.03 18.72
CA ALA A 294 4.58 2.47 20.06
C ALA A 294 4.17 0.98 20.05
N ASN A 295 3.04 0.66 19.41
CA ASN A 295 2.58 -0.73 19.30
C ASN A 295 3.53 -1.60 18.48
N MET A 296 4.01 -1.09 17.34
CA MET A 296 4.99 -1.81 16.51
C MET A 296 6.29 -2.05 17.27
N THR A 297 6.75 -1.09 18.07
CA THR A 297 7.99 -1.23 18.85
C THR A 297 7.87 -2.36 19.87
N VAL A 298 6.78 -2.40 20.64
CA VAL A 298 6.55 -3.48 21.61
C VAL A 298 6.40 -4.84 20.91
N LEU A 299 5.66 -4.90 19.80
CA LEU A 299 5.51 -6.10 18.99
C LEU A 299 6.88 -6.58 18.45
N ASN A 300 7.72 -5.66 17.96
CA ASN A 300 9.04 -5.98 17.47
C ASN A 300 9.98 -6.52 18.56
N HIS A 301 9.88 -6.01 19.80
CA HIS A 301 10.65 -6.57 20.91
C HIS A 301 10.25 -8.02 21.19
N LEU A 302 8.95 -8.33 21.16
CA LEU A 302 8.44 -9.69 21.31
C LEU A 302 8.89 -10.59 20.16
N ARG A 303 8.72 -10.13 18.90
CA ARG A 303 9.11 -10.88 17.69
C ARG A 303 10.62 -11.15 17.68
N ARG A 304 11.45 -10.16 18.01
CA ARG A 304 12.91 -10.31 18.13
C ARG A 304 13.29 -11.34 19.18
N LYS A 305 12.65 -11.32 20.37
CA LYS A 305 12.91 -12.30 21.44
C LYS A 305 12.61 -13.74 20.98
N ARG A 306 11.67 -13.90 20.05
CA ARG A 306 11.30 -15.19 19.44
C ARG A 306 12.10 -15.55 18.18
N GLY A 307 12.99 -14.68 17.71
CA GLY A 307 13.74 -14.88 16.45
C GLY A 307 12.91 -14.69 15.19
N PHE A 308 11.77 -13.99 15.26
CA PHE A 308 10.92 -13.70 14.09
C PHE A 308 11.31 -12.38 13.41
N HIS A 309 10.94 -12.26 12.13
CA HIS A 309 11.12 -11.04 11.33
C HIS A 309 10.44 -9.82 11.99
N THR A 310 11.12 -8.69 12.06
CA THR A 310 10.61 -7.44 12.67
C THR A 310 10.19 -6.43 11.61
N PHE A 311 9.26 -5.55 11.94
CA PHE A 311 8.70 -4.57 11.01
C PHE A 311 9.38 -3.21 11.11
N VAL A 312 9.42 -2.47 10.02
CA VAL A 312 9.86 -1.07 9.98
C VAL A 312 8.66 -0.16 9.70
N LEU A 313 8.55 0.97 10.40
CA LEU A 313 7.56 1.99 10.09
C LEU A 313 8.13 2.92 9.03
N ARG A 314 7.51 2.96 7.85
CA ARG A 314 7.87 3.81 6.71
C ARG A 314 6.63 4.60 6.28
N PRO A 315 6.24 5.64 7.04
CA PRO A 315 5.00 6.34 6.79
C PRO A 315 5.11 7.21 5.54
N HIS A 316 4.01 7.39 4.80
CA HIS A 316 3.88 8.52 3.91
C HIS A 316 3.90 9.80 4.72
N CYS A 317 4.66 10.77 4.23
CA CYS A 317 4.85 12.03 4.91
C CYS A 317 5.40 13.10 3.97
N GLY A 318 4.85 14.31 4.03
CA GLY A 318 5.41 15.50 3.40
C GLY A 318 5.18 15.59 1.90
N GLU A 319 4.18 14.87 1.38
CA GLU A 319 3.67 15.10 0.02
C GLU A 319 2.84 16.39 -0.03
N ALA A 320 2.03 16.61 1.00
CA ALA A 320 1.19 17.79 1.18
C ALA A 320 1.05 18.10 2.68
N GLY A 321 0.14 19.03 3.01
CA GLY A 321 -0.21 19.27 4.41
C GLY A 321 0.80 20.09 5.21
N PRO A 322 0.67 20.08 6.54
CA PRO A 322 1.44 20.90 7.46
C PRO A 322 2.85 20.33 7.75
N ILE A 323 3.81 21.23 8.02
CA ILE A 323 5.23 20.90 8.23
C ILE A 323 5.44 19.93 9.41
N HIS A 324 4.55 19.91 10.41
CA HIS A 324 4.70 19.02 11.57
C HIS A 324 4.59 17.54 11.22
N HIS A 325 4.03 17.18 10.06
CA HIS A 325 4.08 15.80 9.56
C HIS A 325 5.53 15.35 9.40
N LEU A 326 6.36 16.15 8.71
CA LEU A 326 7.79 15.87 8.51
C LEU A 326 8.57 15.81 9.83
N VAL A 327 8.19 16.66 10.79
CA VAL A 327 8.79 16.61 12.13
C VAL A 327 8.44 15.31 12.84
N SER A 328 7.18 14.87 12.75
CA SER A 328 6.71 13.64 13.38
C SER A 328 7.25 12.39 12.70
N GLY A 329 7.39 12.39 11.37
CA GLY A 329 8.02 11.29 10.62
C GLY A 329 9.54 11.21 10.78
N PHE A 330 10.20 12.32 11.16
CA PHE A 330 11.62 12.34 11.46
C PHE A 330 11.96 11.79 12.85
N MET A 331 11.10 12.07 13.84
CA MET A 331 11.23 11.55 15.20
C MET A 331 10.95 10.05 15.23
#